data_AF-A0A4Y2UGS1-F1
#
_entry.id   AF-A0A4Y2UGS1-F1
#
_cell.length_a   1.000
_cell.length_b   1.000
_cell.length_c   1.000
_cell.angle_alpha   90.00
_cell.angle_beta   90.00
_cell.angle_gamma   90.00
#
_symmetry.space_group_name_H-M   'P 1'
#
loop_
_entity.id
_entity.type
_entity.pdbx_description
1 polymer ?
#
loop_
_entity_poly.entity_id
_entity_poly.type
_entity_poly.pdbx_seq_one_letter_code
_entity_poly.pdbx_strand_id
1 'polypeptide(L)'
;MFDNSTLQKCHLEASNGLMPRSSRSFLLSFHISSPVDRSDADFVDIIHSSNRTLGFGIEDPIGDIDFYPNGGESQPKCQMDEDKSESKKDVTAILKSKACNHKAAIFYFLHSIDMNQCIFLATKCDSYSDFQEGLCSNDSYLKEQMGLPAVPVPELAPKSKFYLRTSASPPYCLQDDADLQ
;
A
#
# COMPACT_ATOMS: atom_id res chain seq x y z
N MET A 1 -9.12 -15.39 -18.60
CA MET A 1 -10.38 -14.64 -18.75
C MET A 1 -10.26 -13.46 -17.80
N PHE A 2 -9.84 -12.31 -18.29
CA PHE A 2 -9.62 -11.12 -17.46
C PHE A 2 -10.96 -10.41 -17.26
N ASP A 3 -11.36 -10.22 -16.01
CA ASP A 3 -12.55 -9.44 -15.65
C ASP A 3 -12.27 -7.95 -15.85
N ASN A 4 -13.14 -7.28 -16.60
CA ASN A 4 -12.99 -5.92 -17.14
C ASN A 4 -13.52 -4.81 -16.20
N SER A 5 -13.78 -5.13 -14.93
CA SER A 5 -14.51 -4.27 -13.98
C SER A 5 -13.64 -3.59 -12.91
N THR A 6 -12.35 -3.89 -12.82
CA THR A 6 -11.48 -3.45 -11.71
C THR A 6 -10.54 -2.31 -12.15
N LEU A 7 -10.60 -1.15 -11.50
CA LEU A 7 -9.55 -0.12 -11.61
C LEU A 7 -8.61 -0.27 -10.42
N GLN A 8 -7.31 -0.08 -10.67
CA GLN A 8 -6.29 -0.20 -9.64
C GLN A 8 -5.44 1.06 -9.61
N LYS A 9 -5.55 1.84 -8.54
CA LYS A 9 -4.90 3.15 -8.40
C LYS A 9 -3.84 3.08 -7.31
N CYS A 10 -2.57 2.98 -7.71
CA CYS A 10 -1.47 3.34 -6.80
C CYS A 10 -1.48 4.86 -6.61
N HIS A 11 -1.94 5.32 -5.44
CA HIS A 11 -2.03 6.74 -5.15
C HIS A 11 -0.69 7.33 -4.73
N LEU A 12 -0.04 8.03 -5.65
CA LEU A 12 0.93 9.10 -5.40
C LEU A 12 0.29 10.34 -6.04
N GLU A 13 -0.28 11.26 -5.23
CA GLU A 13 -1.21 12.33 -5.68
C GLU A 13 -0.87 13.00 -7.02
N ALA A 14 -1.73 12.89 -8.04
CA ALA A 14 -2.82 13.84 -8.33
C ALA A 14 -3.59 13.55 -9.66
N SER A 15 -4.92 13.78 -9.68
CA SER A 15 -5.92 13.39 -10.71
C SER A 15 -5.94 14.29 -11.97
N ASN A 16 -6.39 13.88 -13.17
CA ASN A 16 -7.67 13.27 -13.55
C ASN A 16 -7.55 12.44 -14.85
N GLY A 17 -8.44 11.46 -15.02
CA GLY A 17 -8.69 10.78 -16.28
C GLY A 17 -9.92 9.89 -16.15
N LEU A 18 -11.09 10.42 -16.53
CA LEU A 18 -12.30 9.64 -16.74
C LEU A 18 -11.98 8.51 -17.74
N MET A 19 -11.82 7.28 -17.25
CA MET A 19 -11.69 6.10 -18.10
C MET A 19 -13.05 5.39 -18.15
N PRO A 20 -13.47 4.89 -19.33
CA PRO A 20 -14.69 4.10 -19.46
C PRO A 20 -14.64 2.85 -18.57
N ARG A 21 -15.82 2.36 -18.14
CA ARG A 21 -16.08 1.17 -17.30
C ARG A 21 -15.60 -0.19 -17.89
N SER A 22 -14.48 -0.24 -18.61
CA SER A 22 -14.13 -1.43 -19.40
C SER A 22 -12.63 -1.73 -19.52
N SER A 23 -11.74 -1.13 -18.72
CA SER A 23 -10.31 -1.43 -18.83
C SER A 23 -9.57 -1.35 -17.50
N ARG A 24 -8.91 -2.46 -17.11
CA ARG A 24 -7.87 -2.48 -16.08
C ARG A 24 -6.72 -1.58 -16.55
N SER A 25 -6.58 -0.41 -15.95
CA SER A 25 -5.51 0.53 -16.27
C SER A 25 -4.79 0.93 -14.99
N PHE A 26 -3.48 0.65 -14.96
CA PHE A 26 -2.58 1.17 -13.95
C PHE A 26 -2.26 2.63 -14.30
N LEU A 27 -2.65 3.57 -13.44
CA LEU A 27 -2.40 4.99 -13.65
C LEU A 27 -1.33 5.51 -12.67
N LEU A 28 -0.14 5.80 -13.19
CA LEU A 28 0.84 6.70 -12.56
C LEU A 28 0.57 8.11 -13.11
N SER A 29 -0.11 8.98 -12.37
CA SER A 29 -0.39 10.36 -12.77
C SER A 29 0.29 11.34 -11.82
N PHE A 30 0.94 12.37 -12.38
CA PHE A 30 1.74 13.38 -11.66
C PHE A 30 1.18 14.81 -11.87
N HIS A 31 -0.13 15.05 -11.78
CA HIS A 31 -0.72 16.38 -12.09
C HIS A 31 -1.76 16.86 -11.08
N ILE A 32 -1.56 18.07 -10.54
CA ILE A 32 -2.32 18.75 -9.48
C ILE A 32 -3.77 19.03 -9.90
N SER A 33 -4.70 18.12 -9.64
CA SER A 33 -6.10 18.46 -9.35
C SER A 33 -6.79 17.27 -8.66
N SER A 34 -7.79 17.54 -7.79
CA SER A 34 -8.64 16.64 -6.97
C SER A 34 -8.04 15.37 -6.33
N PRO A 35 -8.21 15.15 -5.01
CA PRO A 35 -7.92 13.86 -4.36
C PRO A 35 -8.71 12.71 -4.99
N VAL A 36 -8.14 11.51 -5.01
CA VAL A 36 -8.86 10.29 -5.40
C VAL A 36 -10.00 10.04 -4.40
N ASP A 37 -11.17 9.66 -4.91
CA ASP A 37 -12.32 9.25 -4.11
C ASP A 37 -12.79 7.86 -4.55
N ARG A 38 -13.38 7.10 -3.62
CA ARG A 38 -13.95 5.79 -3.90
C ARG A 38 -14.92 5.79 -5.09
N SER A 39 -15.63 6.90 -5.33
CA SER A 39 -16.64 7.01 -6.39
C SER A 39 -16.05 7.11 -7.80
N ASP A 40 -14.71 7.19 -7.92
CA ASP A 40 -14.02 7.25 -9.20
C ASP A 40 -14.05 5.93 -9.99
N ALA A 41 -14.40 4.80 -9.35
CA ALA A 41 -14.42 3.47 -9.96
C ALA A 41 -15.44 2.53 -9.30
N ASP A 42 -15.66 1.35 -9.89
CA ASP A 42 -16.46 0.28 -9.27
C ASP A 42 -15.73 -0.39 -8.09
N PHE A 43 -14.39 -0.27 -8.05
CA PHE A 43 -13.52 -0.69 -6.96
C PHE A 43 -12.26 0.17 -6.94
N VAL A 44 -11.87 0.62 -5.75
CA VAL A 44 -10.64 1.39 -5.51
C VAL A 44 -9.87 0.75 -4.36
N ASP A 45 -8.69 0.20 -4.65
CA ASP A 45 -7.69 -0.17 -3.67
C ASP A 45 -6.55 0.87 -3.61
N ILE A 46 -5.96 1.05 -2.43
CA ILE A 46 -4.90 2.04 -2.19
C ILE A 46 -3.77 1.43 -1.38
N ILE A 47 -2.52 1.75 -1.73
CA ILE A 47 -1.33 1.37 -0.97
C ILE A 47 -0.75 2.62 -0.29
N HIS A 48 -0.89 2.70 1.02
CA HIS A 48 -0.31 3.74 1.86
C HIS A 48 1.08 3.32 2.29
N SER A 49 2.13 3.93 1.76
CA SER A 49 3.52 3.62 2.14
C SER A 49 4.27 4.80 2.78
N SER A 50 3.65 5.97 2.85
CA SER A 50 4.18 7.19 3.45
C SER A 50 3.06 7.99 4.10
N ASN A 51 3.39 8.65 5.21
CA ASN A 51 2.44 9.53 5.89
C ASN A 51 2.38 10.93 5.23
N ARG A 52 1.43 11.75 5.71
CA ARG A 52 1.20 13.12 5.23
C ARG A 52 2.33 14.10 5.55
N THR A 53 3.34 13.68 6.31
CA THR A 53 4.48 14.52 6.69
C THR A 53 5.16 15.08 5.44
N LEU A 54 5.29 16.41 5.38
CA LEU A 54 5.86 17.14 4.23
C LEU A 54 5.11 16.93 2.89
N GLY A 55 3.85 16.50 2.92
CA GLY A 55 3.00 16.36 1.73
C GLY A 55 3.24 15.09 0.91
N PHE A 56 3.97 14.10 1.43
CA PHE A 56 4.31 12.86 0.73
C PHE A 56 3.27 11.73 0.89
N GLY A 57 2.04 11.99 1.32
CA GLY A 57 1.07 10.90 1.50
C GLY A 57 -0.25 11.31 2.12
N ILE A 58 -1.15 10.34 2.21
CA ILE A 58 -2.44 10.43 2.88
C ILE A 58 -2.52 9.27 3.88
N GLU A 59 -2.92 9.59 5.10
CA GLU A 59 -3.09 8.60 6.17
C GLU A 59 -4.54 8.08 6.22
N ASP A 60 -5.49 8.96 5.92
CA ASP A 60 -6.91 8.61 5.91
C ASP A 60 -7.20 7.54 4.85
N PRO A 61 -8.02 6.53 5.18
CA PRO A 61 -8.51 5.59 4.19
C PRO A 61 -9.52 6.28 3.25
N ILE A 62 -9.28 6.20 1.95
CA ILE A 62 -10.08 6.88 0.92
C ILE A 62 -10.57 5.93 -0.19
N GLY A 63 -10.18 4.65 -0.16
CA GLY A 63 -10.65 3.61 -1.08
C GLY A 63 -11.80 2.76 -0.53
N ASP A 64 -12.05 1.65 -1.22
CA ASP A 64 -12.81 0.52 -0.69
C ASP A 64 -11.92 -0.32 0.23
N ILE A 65 -10.67 -0.56 -0.22
CA ILE A 65 -9.62 -1.25 0.53
C ILE A 65 -8.38 -0.36 0.59
N ASP A 66 -7.89 -0.10 1.80
CA ASP A 66 -6.72 0.71 2.05
C ASP A 66 -5.64 -0.16 2.74
N PHE A 67 -4.57 -0.46 2.01
CA PHE A 67 -3.45 -1.27 2.48
C PHE A 67 -2.36 -0.38 3.10
N TYR A 68 -1.89 -0.78 4.28
CA TYR A 68 -0.87 -0.07 5.05
C TYR A 68 0.33 -0.99 5.33
N PRO A 69 1.19 -1.29 4.31
CA PRO A 69 2.43 -2.01 4.53
C PRO A 69 3.28 -1.33 5.59
N ASN A 70 3.68 -2.09 6.60
CA ASN A 70 4.47 -1.64 7.74
C ASN A 70 3.85 -0.42 8.46
N GLY A 71 2.51 -0.37 8.50
CA GLY A 71 1.74 0.73 9.12
C GLY A 71 1.60 1.97 8.22
N GLY A 72 2.16 1.95 7.02
CA GLY A 72 1.99 2.97 5.99
C GLY A 72 2.77 4.27 6.20
N GLU A 73 3.79 4.27 7.05
CA GLU A 73 4.65 5.44 7.27
C GLU A 73 6.12 5.20 6.89
N SER A 74 6.71 4.11 7.41
CA SER A 74 8.15 3.86 7.35
C SER A 74 8.41 2.47 6.81
N GLN A 75 9.04 2.42 5.65
CA GLN A 75 9.21 1.21 4.88
C GLN A 75 10.63 0.67 5.07
N PRO A 76 10.81 -0.63 5.36
CA PRO A 76 12.12 -1.23 5.61
C PRO A 76 13.15 -0.97 4.50
N LYS A 77 12.70 -0.93 3.24
CA LYS A 77 13.54 -0.61 2.07
C LYS A 77 14.28 0.73 2.21
N CYS A 78 13.66 1.69 2.88
CA CYS A 78 14.16 3.05 2.98
C CYS A 78 15.09 3.29 4.17
N GLN A 79 15.26 2.27 5.03
CA GLN A 79 16.12 2.32 6.21
C GLN A 79 17.50 1.68 5.95
N MET A 80 17.72 1.04 4.80
CA MET A 80 18.94 0.27 4.53
C MET A 80 20.17 1.11 4.20
N ASP A 81 20.00 2.39 3.86
CA ASP A 81 21.10 3.31 3.53
C ASP A 81 21.33 4.38 4.60
N GLU A 82 20.73 4.24 5.80
CA GLU A 82 21.06 5.08 6.94
C GLU A 82 22.40 4.63 7.53
N ASP A 83 23.50 4.97 6.85
CA ASP A 83 24.81 5.01 7.46
C ASP A 83 24.68 5.74 8.80
N LYS A 84 25.02 5.03 9.88
CA LYS A 84 24.96 5.46 11.29
C LYS A 84 25.91 6.63 11.61
N SER A 85 26.17 7.53 10.66
CA SER A 85 26.82 8.81 10.92
C SER A 85 25.82 9.72 11.63
N GLU A 86 26.32 10.56 12.52
CA GLU A 86 25.59 11.46 13.42
C GLU A 86 24.84 12.61 12.71
N SER A 87 24.14 12.32 11.62
CA SER A 87 23.48 13.29 10.73
C SER A 87 21.95 13.18 10.77
N LYS A 88 21.36 12.93 11.95
CA LYS A 88 19.91 13.12 12.21
C LYS A 88 19.43 14.59 12.09
N LYS A 89 20.23 15.48 11.48
CA LYS A 89 19.94 16.91 11.27
C LYS A 89 20.10 17.38 9.82
N ASP A 90 20.44 16.51 8.88
CA ASP A 90 20.46 16.88 7.46
C ASP A 90 19.04 16.78 6.89
N VAL A 91 18.46 17.95 6.57
CA VAL A 91 17.15 18.06 5.91
C VAL A 91 17.11 17.26 4.61
N THR A 92 18.25 17.13 3.92
CA THR A 92 18.38 16.34 2.69
C THR A 92 18.16 14.85 2.95
N ALA A 93 18.70 14.31 4.03
CA ALA A 93 18.51 12.91 4.41
C ALA A 93 17.04 12.63 4.77
N ILE A 94 16.40 13.56 5.50
CA ILE A 94 14.97 13.46 5.84
C ILE A 94 14.10 13.44 4.57
N LEU A 95 14.36 14.36 3.63
CA LEU A 95 13.63 14.43 2.37
C LEU A 95 13.85 13.18 1.50
N LYS A 96 15.07 12.65 1.45
CA LYS A 96 15.37 11.39 0.75
C LYS A 96 14.61 10.22 1.35
N SER A 97 14.61 10.08 2.67
CA SER A 97 13.87 9.02 3.37
C SER A 97 12.37 9.12 3.10
N LYS A 98 11.77 10.31 3.24
CA LYS A 98 10.34 10.52 2.94
C LYS A 98 10.01 10.26 1.47
N ALA A 99 10.83 10.72 0.53
CA ALA A 99 10.65 10.43 -0.88
C ALA A 99 10.80 8.93 -1.21
N CYS A 100 11.68 8.21 -0.50
CA CYS A 100 11.79 6.76 -0.63
C CYS A 100 10.52 6.05 -0.13
N ASN A 101 10.05 6.39 1.08
CA ASN A 101 8.83 5.83 1.66
C ASN A 101 7.63 6.05 0.74
N HIS A 102 7.52 7.26 0.17
CA HIS A 102 6.50 7.59 -0.82
C HIS A 102 6.58 6.65 -2.04
N LYS A 103 7.76 6.46 -2.62
CA LYS A 103 7.95 5.61 -3.80
C LYS A 103 7.83 4.10 -3.52
N ALA A 104 7.85 3.67 -2.25
CA ALA A 104 7.80 2.25 -1.89
C ALA A 104 6.52 1.55 -2.40
N ALA A 105 5.38 2.23 -2.40
CA ALA A 105 4.13 1.72 -2.95
C ALA A 105 4.27 1.24 -4.40
N ILE A 106 5.04 1.96 -5.24
CA ILE A 106 5.31 1.54 -6.63
C ILE A 106 6.04 0.20 -6.65
N PHE A 107 7.08 0.05 -5.82
CA PHE A 107 7.87 -1.18 -5.79
C PHE A 107 7.03 -2.37 -5.31
N TYR A 108 6.20 -2.19 -4.28
CA TYR A 108 5.31 -3.26 -3.82
C TYR A 108 4.29 -3.64 -4.89
N PHE A 109 3.69 -2.67 -5.56
CA PHE A 109 2.78 -2.94 -6.67
C PHE A 109 3.47 -3.71 -7.79
N LEU A 110 4.65 -3.27 -8.25
CA LEU A 110 5.38 -3.96 -9.31
C LEU A 110 5.71 -5.41 -8.96
N HIS A 111 6.06 -5.69 -7.70
CA HIS A 111 6.32 -7.05 -7.23
C HIS A 111 5.07 -7.89 -7.00
N SER A 112 3.90 -7.27 -6.81
CA SER A 112 2.61 -7.99 -6.72
C SER A 112 2.15 -8.57 -8.07
N ILE A 113 2.75 -8.14 -9.19
CA ILE A 113 2.37 -8.59 -10.55
C ILE A 113 2.73 -10.06 -10.77
N ASP A 114 3.89 -10.51 -10.27
CA ASP A 114 4.32 -11.91 -10.38
C ASP A 114 4.00 -12.68 -9.10
N MET A 115 2.74 -13.13 -9.01
CA MET A 115 2.20 -13.88 -7.87
C MET A 115 2.92 -15.20 -7.60
N ASN A 116 3.72 -15.73 -8.54
CA ASN A 116 4.50 -16.95 -8.30
C ASN A 116 5.74 -16.70 -7.44
N GLN A 117 6.23 -15.45 -7.40
CA GLN A 117 7.39 -15.07 -6.59
C GLN A 117 7.00 -14.50 -5.24
N CYS A 118 5.83 -13.85 -5.17
CA CYS A 118 5.52 -13.01 -4.04
C CYS A 118 4.02 -12.79 -3.86
N ILE A 119 3.54 -13.06 -2.64
CA ILE A 119 2.15 -12.82 -2.24
C ILE A 119 2.18 -11.80 -1.11
N PHE A 120 1.64 -10.61 -1.37
CA PHE A 120 1.47 -9.59 -0.34
C PHE A 120 0.13 -9.81 0.37
N LEU A 121 0.07 -10.80 1.25
CA LEU A 121 -1.14 -11.08 2.00
C LEU A 121 -1.29 -10.07 3.14
N ALA A 122 -2.40 -9.34 3.13
CA ALA A 122 -2.71 -8.35 4.14
C ALA A 122 -3.95 -8.75 4.93
N THR A 123 -3.98 -8.38 6.20
CA THR A 123 -5.04 -8.74 7.14
C THR A 123 -5.84 -7.51 7.54
N LYS A 124 -7.16 -7.61 7.47
CA LYS A 124 -8.05 -6.56 7.95
C LYS A 124 -7.88 -6.39 9.46
N CYS A 125 -7.63 -5.17 9.90
CA CYS A 125 -7.49 -4.84 11.31
C CYS A 125 -7.96 -3.40 11.56
N ASP A 126 -8.28 -3.04 12.80
CA ASP A 126 -8.73 -1.70 13.13
C ASP A 126 -7.56 -0.70 13.24
N SER A 127 -6.39 -1.19 13.66
CA SER A 127 -5.15 -0.41 13.74
C SER A 127 -3.92 -1.25 13.43
N TYR A 128 -2.81 -0.57 13.10
CA TYR A 128 -1.53 -1.25 12.93
C TYR A 128 -0.99 -1.82 14.25
N SER A 129 -1.30 -1.19 15.39
CA SER A 129 -0.89 -1.70 16.72
C SER A 129 -1.52 -3.05 16.99
N ASP A 130 -2.84 -3.18 16.78
CA ASP A 130 -3.57 -4.43 16.96
C ASP A 130 -3.04 -5.54 16.04
N PHE A 131 -2.68 -5.16 14.81
CA PHE A 131 -2.02 -6.07 13.88
C PHE A 131 -0.64 -6.52 14.37
N GLN A 132 0.18 -5.62 14.91
CA GLN A 132 1.49 -5.97 15.45
C GLN A 132 1.41 -6.87 16.69
N GLU A 133 0.38 -6.68 17.51
CA GLU A 133 0.09 -7.49 18.71
C GLU A 133 -0.57 -8.84 18.37
N GLY A 134 -0.90 -9.08 17.09
CA GLY A 134 -1.52 -10.32 16.62
C GLY A 134 -3.00 -10.45 16.99
N LEU A 135 -3.66 -9.36 17.36
CA LEU A 135 -5.06 -9.35 17.77
C LEU A 135 -6.00 -9.67 16.60
N CYS A 136 -5.53 -9.53 15.36
CA CYS A 136 -6.25 -9.87 14.13
C CYS A 136 -5.67 -11.07 13.37
N SER A 137 -4.94 -11.98 14.03
CA SER A 137 -4.20 -13.06 13.35
C SER A 137 -4.93 -14.41 13.19
N ASN A 138 -6.16 -14.56 13.70
CA ASN A 138 -6.89 -15.83 13.55
C ASN A 138 -7.58 -15.96 12.17
N ASP A 139 -7.95 -17.18 11.78
CA ASP A 139 -8.56 -17.49 10.47
C ASP A 139 -9.91 -16.80 10.21
N SER A 140 -10.52 -16.19 11.23
CA SER A 140 -11.77 -15.43 11.07
C SER A 140 -11.55 -14.01 10.56
N TYR A 141 -10.33 -13.48 10.63
CA TYR A 141 -10.01 -12.18 10.08
C TYR A 141 -9.86 -12.26 8.57
N LEU A 142 -10.51 -11.32 7.90
CA LEU A 142 -10.47 -11.20 6.45
C LEU A 142 -9.05 -10.88 5.99
N LYS A 143 -8.56 -11.67 5.03
CA LYS A 143 -7.29 -11.43 4.34
C LYS A 143 -7.54 -11.11 2.87
N GLU A 144 -6.71 -10.24 2.31
CA GLU A 144 -6.77 -9.85 0.89
C GLU A 144 -5.35 -9.62 0.36
N GLN A 145 -5.12 -9.86 -0.92
CA GLN A 145 -3.82 -9.62 -1.55
C GLN A 145 -3.68 -8.15 -1.95
N MET A 146 -2.60 -7.51 -1.51
CA MET A 146 -2.26 -6.16 -1.89
C MET A 146 -1.64 -6.11 -3.29
N GLY A 147 -1.93 -5.04 -4.04
CA GLY A 147 -1.39 -4.83 -5.39
C GLY A 147 -2.20 -5.59 -6.43
N LEU A 148 -1.65 -5.87 -7.62
CA LEU A 148 -2.39 -6.35 -8.81
C LEU A 148 -3.53 -7.39 -8.55
N PRO A 149 -3.34 -8.38 -7.67
CA PRO A 149 -4.37 -9.36 -7.36
C PRO A 149 -5.57 -8.87 -6.54
N ALA A 150 -5.55 -7.65 -5.99
CA ALA A 150 -6.63 -7.11 -5.16
C ALA A 150 -7.98 -7.14 -5.89
N VAL A 151 -9.01 -7.61 -5.19
CA VAL A 151 -10.38 -7.72 -5.70
C VAL A 151 -11.40 -7.15 -4.71
N PRO A 152 -12.60 -6.76 -5.17
CA PRO A 152 -13.69 -6.37 -4.27
C PRO A 152 -14.07 -7.52 -3.34
N VAL A 153 -14.15 -7.23 -2.04
CA VAL A 153 -14.65 -8.19 -1.06
C VAL A 153 -16.14 -7.93 -0.79
N PRO A 154 -17.03 -8.94 -0.98
CA PRO A 154 -18.45 -8.79 -0.70
C PRO A 154 -18.71 -8.34 0.75
N GLU A 155 -19.66 -7.42 0.93
CA GLU A 155 -20.09 -6.89 2.24
C GLU A 155 -19.01 -6.15 3.04
N LEU A 156 -17.83 -5.93 2.45
CA LEU A 156 -16.78 -5.16 3.09
C LEU A 156 -17.21 -3.68 3.18
N ALA A 157 -17.10 -3.12 4.38
CA ALA A 157 -17.30 -1.70 4.57
C ALA A 157 -16.23 -0.92 3.78
N PRO A 158 -16.58 0.15 3.05
CA PRO A 158 -15.59 0.99 2.39
C PRO A 158 -14.65 1.62 3.42
N LYS A 159 -13.47 2.07 2.98
CA LYS A 159 -12.41 2.59 3.85
C LYS A 159 -11.88 1.54 4.84
N SER A 160 -11.93 0.27 4.46
CA SER A 160 -11.44 -0.83 5.28
C SER A 160 -9.93 -0.89 5.23
N LYS A 161 -9.30 -0.95 6.41
CA LYS A 161 -7.85 -0.96 6.56
C LYS A 161 -7.30 -2.38 6.61
N PHE A 162 -6.25 -2.63 5.85
CA PHE A 162 -5.52 -3.88 5.80
C PHE A 162 -4.05 -3.64 6.08
N TYR A 163 -3.44 -4.53 6.85
CA TYR A 163 -2.06 -4.39 7.30
C TYR A 163 -1.26 -5.63 6.92
N LEU A 164 0.00 -5.40 6.61
CA LEU A 164 0.99 -6.42 6.29
C LEU A 164 2.38 -5.91 6.62
N ARG A 165 3.33 -6.83 6.74
CA ARG A 165 4.76 -6.50 6.85
C ARG A 165 5.44 -6.78 5.52
N THR A 166 6.51 -6.05 5.23
CA THR A 166 7.36 -6.29 4.07
C THR A 166 8.82 -6.39 4.50
N SER A 167 9.66 -7.08 3.73
CA SER A 167 11.11 -6.98 3.87
C SER A 167 11.64 -5.71 3.20
N ALA A 168 12.93 -5.46 3.36
CA ALA A 168 13.61 -4.30 2.81
C ALA A 168 14.16 -4.51 1.39
N SER A 169 14.16 -5.76 0.92
CA SER A 169 14.72 -6.15 -0.37
C SER A 169 13.70 -6.95 -1.19
N PRO A 170 13.74 -6.90 -2.53
CA PRO A 170 12.90 -7.74 -3.37
C PRO A 170 12.97 -9.23 -2.96
N PRO A 171 11.85 -9.97 -3.03
CA PRO A 171 10.55 -9.55 -3.58
C PRO A 171 9.66 -8.73 -2.62
N TYR A 172 10.19 -8.28 -1.47
CA TYR A 172 9.52 -7.48 -0.44
C TYR A 172 8.38 -8.15 0.35
N CYS A 173 7.61 -9.10 -0.18
CA CYS A 173 6.68 -9.85 0.67
C CYS A 173 7.44 -10.67 1.72
N LEU A 174 6.75 -10.93 2.83
CA LEU A 174 7.11 -11.98 3.75
C LEU A 174 6.18 -13.17 3.46
N GLN A 175 6.72 -14.37 3.35
CA GLN A 175 5.90 -15.58 3.27
C GLN A 175 5.41 -15.94 4.68
N ASP A 176 4.14 -16.33 4.82
CA ASP A 176 3.55 -16.65 6.13
C ASP A 176 4.33 -17.77 6.86
N ASP A 177 4.93 -17.35 7.98
CA ASP A 177 5.18 -18.01 9.27
C ASP A 177 5.86 -19.39 9.36
N ALA A 178 7.19 -19.37 9.42
CA ALA A 178 7.99 -20.40 10.13
C ALA A 178 9.14 -19.86 11.01
N ASP A 179 9.46 -18.55 11.01
CA ASP A 179 10.70 -18.02 11.64
C ASP A 179 10.48 -16.89 12.67
N LEU A 180 9.31 -16.84 13.31
CA LEU A 180 9.13 -16.07 14.54
C LEU A 180 8.95 -17.03 15.73
N GLN A 181 10.02 -17.73 16.07
CA GLN A 181 10.27 -18.36 17.39
C GLN A 181 11.56 -17.81 17.98
#